data_AF-A0A1G0L7Y7-F1
#
_entry.id   AF-A0A1G0L7Y7-F1
#
_cell.length_a   1.000
_cell.length_b   1.000
_cell.length_c   1.000
_cell.angle_alpha   90.00
_cell.angle_beta   90.00
_cell.angle_gamma   90.00
#
_symmetry.space_group_name_H-M   'P 1'
#
loop_
_entity.id
_entity.type
_entity.pdbx_description
1 polymer ?
#
loop_
_entity_poly.entity_id
_entity_poly.type
_entity_poly.pdbx_seq_one_letter_code
_entity_poly.pdbx_strand_id
1 'polypeptide(L)'
;MRFHEAHEGLRGAVINDPLALALALEPAWGTTAPMPVAVDRSDSPDRGRTIVGDRDAGDPEVRVYGAFDHGAVHDLLLEHLFGRWLTRAHFLP
;
A
#
# COMPACT_ATOMS: atom_id res chain seq x y z
N MET A 1 -7.17 -18.83 9.44
CA MET A 1 -6.31 -17.64 9.51
C MET A 1 -6.23 -17.17 10.96
N ARG A 2 -5.20 -17.54 11.73
CA ARG A 2 -4.94 -16.99 13.08
C ARG A 2 -3.49 -16.55 13.29
N PHE A 3 -2.61 -16.78 12.31
CA PHE A 3 -1.18 -16.47 12.41
C PHE A 3 -0.92 -14.96 12.46
N HIS A 4 -1.38 -14.22 11.44
CA HIS A 4 -1.22 -12.76 11.34
C HIS A 4 -1.93 -12.01 12.48
N GLU A 5 -3.12 -12.47 12.90
CA GLU A 5 -3.82 -11.82 14.02
C GLU A 5 -3.08 -12.03 15.35
N ALA A 6 -2.47 -13.20 15.56
CA ALA A 6 -1.73 -13.50 16.79
C ALA A 6 -0.30 -12.91 16.84
N HIS A 7 0.39 -12.79 15.71
CA HIS A 7 1.78 -12.33 15.66
C HIS A 7 1.94 -10.88 15.23
N GLU A 8 1.03 -10.38 14.39
CA GLU A 8 1.12 -9.04 13.78
C GLU A 8 -0.05 -8.13 14.21
N GLY A 9 -1.06 -8.68 14.90
CA GLY A 9 -2.28 -7.96 15.26
C GLY A 9 -3.17 -7.63 14.05
N LEU A 10 -2.90 -8.23 12.89
CA LEU A 10 -3.57 -7.93 11.63
C LEU A 10 -4.69 -8.94 11.36
N ARG A 11 -5.89 -8.43 11.07
CA ARG A 11 -7.02 -9.24 10.61
C ARG A 11 -6.90 -9.49 9.11
N GLY A 12 -6.19 -10.54 8.75
CA GLY A 12 -5.94 -10.92 7.36
C GLY A 12 -4.46 -10.88 6.99
N ALA A 13 -4.17 -10.85 5.69
CA ALA A 13 -2.82 -10.73 5.16
C ALA A 13 -2.68 -9.42 4.37
N VAL A 14 -1.53 -8.77 4.47
CA VAL A 14 -1.24 -7.55 3.71
C VAL A 14 -0.70 -7.92 2.33
N ILE A 15 -1.19 -7.22 1.31
CA ILE A 15 -0.77 -7.37 -0.08
C ILE A 15 -0.15 -6.08 -0.59
N ASN A 16 1.16 -5.93 -0.41
CA ASN A 16 1.86 -4.67 -0.69
C ASN A 16 2.02 -4.39 -2.20
N ASP A 17 2.67 -5.29 -2.94
CA ASP A 17 2.98 -5.04 -4.37
C ASP A 17 1.73 -4.95 -5.25
N PRO A 18 0.68 -5.79 -5.05
CA PRO A 18 -0.56 -5.63 -5.80
C PRO A 18 -1.28 -4.30 -5.49
N LEU A 19 -1.18 -3.79 -4.26
CA LEU A 19 -1.69 -2.47 -3.91
C LEU A 19 -0.95 -1.36 -4.69
N ALA A 20 0.37 -1.46 -4.80
CA ALA A 20 1.16 -0.49 -5.57
C ALA A 20 0.73 -0.47 -7.05
N LEU A 21 0.48 -1.63 -7.65
CA LEU A 21 -0.04 -1.73 -9.01
C LEU A 21 -1.46 -1.14 -9.13
N ALA A 22 -2.36 -1.47 -8.22
CA ALA A 22 -3.73 -0.96 -8.22
C ALA A 22 -3.77 0.57 -8.14
N LEU A 23 -2.96 1.18 -7.27
CA LEU A 23 -2.86 2.63 -7.14
C LEU A 23 -2.12 3.30 -8.30
N ALA A 24 -1.29 2.57 -9.04
CA ALA A 24 -0.68 3.07 -10.28
C ALA A 24 -1.69 3.09 -11.44
N LEU A 25 -2.60 2.10 -11.50
CA LEU A 25 -3.67 2.04 -12.50
C LEU A 25 -4.80 3.03 -12.20
N GLU A 26 -5.21 3.12 -10.93
CA GLU A 26 -6.33 3.96 -10.47
C GLU A 26 -5.91 4.84 -9.29
N PRO A 27 -5.15 5.93 -9.52
CA PRO A 27 -4.65 6.81 -8.45
C PRO A 27 -5.74 7.46 -7.60
N ALA A 28 -6.95 7.60 -8.15
CA ALA A 28 -8.10 8.20 -7.47
C ALA A 28 -8.59 7.38 -6.27
N TRP A 29 -8.21 6.10 -6.18
CA TRP A 29 -8.54 5.25 -5.03
C TRP A 29 -7.66 5.51 -3.82
N GLY A 30 -6.59 6.30 -3.94
CA GLY A 30 -5.72 6.63 -2.83
C GLY A 30 -5.72 8.12 -2.47
N THR A 31 -5.48 8.41 -1.20
CA THR A 31 -5.16 9.77 -0.72
C THR A 31 -3.65 9.91 -0.61
N THR A 32 -3.08 10.88 -1.33
CA THR A 32 -1.64 11.17 -1.30
C THR A 32 -1.34 12.58 -0.87
N ALA A 33 -0.15 12.77 -0.30
CA ALA A 33 0.43 14.08 -0.09
C ALA A 33 1.88 14.09 -0.60
N PRO A 34 2.36 15.23 -1.14
CA PRO A 34 3.78 15.44 -1.38
C PRO A 34 4.52 15.52 -0.03
N MET A 35 5.53 14.68 0.15
CA MET A 35 6.36 14.66 1.36
C MET A 35 7.84 14.62 0.97
N PRO A 36 8.71 15.41 1.64
CA PRO A 36 10.14 15.18 1.57
C PRO A 36 10.43 13.79 2.16
N VAL A 37 11.19 12.97 1.46
CA VAL A 37 11.53 11.62 1.92
C VAL A 37 13.02 11.39 1.79
N ALA A 38 13.60 10.90 2.89
CA ALA A 38 14.97 10.41 2.92
C ALA A 38 15.01 8.97 3.42
N VAL A 39 16.17 8.34 3.25
CA VAL A 39 16.46 6.99 3.72
C VAL A 39 17.65 7.07 4.66
N ASP A 40 17.53 6.48 5.85
CA ASP A 40 18.68 6.38 6.77
C ASP A 40 19.74 5.46 6.16
N ARG A 41 20.94 6.01 5.93
CA ARG A 41 22.11 5.30 5.37
C ARG A 41 23.22 5.09 6.38
N SER A 42 22.99 5.44 7.65
CA SER A 42 23.94 5.23 8.74
C SER A 42 24.16 3.73 8.99
N ASP A 43 25.27 3.39 9.64
CA ASP A 43 25.51 2.03 10.13
C ASP A 43 24.90 1.84 11.54
N SER A 44 23.63 2.21 11.68
CA SER A 44 22.84 2.06 12.90
C SER A 44 21.75 0.97 12.73
N PRO A 45 21.07 0.54 13.81
CA PRO A 45 19.92 -0.36 13.70
C PRO A 45 18.75 0.21 12.87
N ASP A 46 18.67 1.53 12.70
CA ASP A 46 17.63 2.20 11.90
C ASP A 46 17.98 2.26 10.39
N ARG A 47 19.13 1.71 9.98
CA ARG A 47 19.55 1.68 8.57
C ARG A 47 18.45 1.15 7.66
N GLY A 48 18.15 1.90 6.59
CA GLY A 48 17.10 1.57 5.63
C GLY A 48 15.71 2.09 6.00
N ARG A 49 15.55 2.72 7.17
CA ARG A 49 14.30 3.39 7.57
C ARG A 49 13.98 4.52 6.59
N THR A 50 12.75 4.52 6.08
CA THR A 50 12.17 5.68 5.40
C THR A 50 11.80 6.71 6.44
N ILE A 51 12.34 7.92 6.30
CA ILE A 51 12.04 9.05 7.18
C ILE A 51 11.29 10.12 6.38
N VAL A 52 10.31 10.77 7.02
CA VAL A 52 9.81 12.05 6.52
C VAL A 52 10.99 13.01 6.65
N GLY A 53 11.53 13.40 5.51
CA GLY A 53 12.76 14.18 5.41
C GLY A 53 12.54 15.66 5.70
N ASP A 54 13.55 16.44 5.36
CA ASP A 54 13.57 17.89 5.50
C ASP A 54 13.65 18.56 4.12
N ARG A 55 12.69 19.45 3.83
CA ARG A 55 12.69 20.21 2.57
C ARG A 55 13.90 21.15 2.48
N ASP A 56 14.31 21.73 3.60
CA ASP A 56 15.41 22.70 3.65
C ASP A 56 16.77 22.00 3.49
N ALA A 57 16.84 20.70 3.81
CA ALA A 57 17.98 19.85 3.53
C ALA A 57 18.07 19.41 2.05
N GLY A 58 17.05 19.71 1.23
CA GLY A 58 16.99 19.36 -0.18
C GLY A 58 16.54 17.91 -0.45
N ASP A 59 15.86 17.27 0.50
CA ASP A 59 15.34 15.93 0.31
C ASP A 59 14.28 15.89 -0.82
N PRO A 60 14.24 14.81 -1.63
CA PRO A 60 13.31 14.73 -2.75
C PRO A 60 11.87 14.68 -2.27
N GLU A 61 11.01 15.48 -2.93
CA GLU A 61 9.58 15.45 -2.70
C GLU A 61 8.94 14.31 -3.50
N VAL A 62 8.32 13.36 -2.80
CA VAL A 62 7.61 12.22 -3.41
C VAL A 62 6.16 12.19 -2.93
N ARG A 63 5.26 11.66 -3.76
CA ARG A 63 3.87 11.44 -3.34
C ARG A 63 3.79 10.17 -2.51
N VAL A 64 3.35 10.32 -1.26
CA VAL A 64 3.17 9.21 -0.32
C VAL A 64 1.68 8.95 -0.16
N TYR A 65 1.25 7.71 -0.36
CA TYR A 65 -0.12 7.27 -0.07
C TYR A 65 -0.29 7.08 1.43
N GLY A 66 -1.26 7.78 2.02
CA GLY A 66 -1.60 7.65 3.45
C GLY A 66 -2.85 6.80 3.71
N ALA A 67 -3.75 6.71 2.72
CA ALA A 67 -4.97 5.92 2.78
C ALA A 67 -5.38 5.47 1.38
N PHE A 68 -6.21 4.43 1.30
CA PHE A 68 -6.77 3.94 0.04
C PHE A 68 -8.15 3.29 0.25
N ASP A 69 -8.91 3.20 -0.84
CA ASP A 69 -10.16 2.44 -0.90
C ASP A 69 -9.86 0.94 -0.98
N HIS A 70 -9.94 0.27 0.17
CA HIS A 70 -9.72 -1.17 0.26
C HIS A 70 -10.71 -1.98 -0.58
N GLY A 71 -11.97 -1.56 -0.67
CA GLY A 71 -13.00 -2.28 -1.42
C GLY A 71 -12.68 -2.28 -2.91
N ALA A 72 -12.40 -1.10 -3.46
CA ALA A 72 -12.08 -0.94 -4.88
C ALA A 72 -10.81 -1.73 -5.28
N VAL A 73 -9.75 -1.66 -4.46
CA VAL A 73 -8.51 -2.42 -4.71
C VAL A 73 -8.77 -3.92 -4.65
N HIS A 74 -9.50 -4.39 -3.63
CA HIS A 74 -9.81 -5.81 -3.49
C HIS A 74 -10.64 -6.33 -4.66
N ASP A 75 -11.65 -5.58 -5.10
CA ASP A 75 -12.50 -5.94 -6.24
C ASP A 75 -11.70 -6.03 -7.54
N LEU A 76 -10.78 -5.09 -7.78
CA LEU A 76 -9.88 -5.13 -8.94
C LEU A 76 -9.04 -6.42 -8.96
N LEU A 77 -8.51 -6.80 -7.81
CA LEU A 77 -7.67 -7.99 -7.68
C LEU A 77 -8.48 -9.27 -7.86
N LEU A 78 -9.67 -9.35 -7.30
CA LEU A 78 -10.57 -10.48 -7.52
C LEU A 78 -10.98 -10.60 -8.98
N GLU A 79 -11.28 -9.49 -9.65
CA GLU A 79 -11.60 -9.47 -11.08
C GLU A 79 -10.41 -9.96 -11.92
N HIS A 80 -9.18 -9.54 -11.62
CA HIS A 80 -8.00 -10.00 -12.35
C HIS A 80 -7.64 -11.47 -12.09
N LEU A 81 -7.74 -11.93 -10.83
CA LEU A 81 -7.37 -13.29 -10.45
C LEU A 81 -8.43 -14.32 -10.86
N PHE A 82 -9.70 -13.94 -10.73
CA PHE A 82 -10.83 -14.86 -10.85
C PHE A 82 -11.85 -14.47 -11.91
N GLY A 83 -11.73 -13.34 -12.60
CA GLY A 83 -12.73 -12.88 -13.59
C GLY A 83 -13.00 -13.84 -14.74
N ARG A 84 -12.07 -14.78 -15.01
CA ARG A 84 -12.28 -15.89 -15.95
C ARG A 84 -13.19 -17.01 -15.43
N TRP A 85 -13.36 -17.10 -14.12
CA TRP A 85 -14.02 -18.21 -13.41
C TRP A 85 -15.20 -17.73 -12.54
N LEU A 86 -15.25 -16.45 -12.16
CA LEU A 86 -16.24 -15.83 -11.28
C LEU A 86 -16.61 -14.45 -11.84
N THR A 87 -17.91 -14.16 -11.96
CA THR A 87 -18.41 -12.82 -12.30
C THR A 87 -18.58 -11.97 -11.02
N ARG A 88 -18.61 -10.63 -11.14
CA ARG A 88 -18.88 -9.68 -10.03
C ARG A 88 -20.07 -10.07 -9.13
N ALA A 89 -21.07 -10.77 -9.69
CA ALA A 89 -22.24 -11.28 -8.98
C ALA A 89 -21.93 -12.35 -7.92
N HIS A 90 -20.73 -12.95 -7.92
CA HIS A 90 -20.32 -13.95 -6.93
C HIS A 90 -19.67 -13.34 -5.68
N PHE A 91 -19.42 -12.03 -5.67
CA PHE A 91 -18.66 -11.35 -4.62
C PHE A 91 -19.47 -10.29 -3.85
N LEU A 92 -20.70 -10.00 -4.27
CA LEU A 92 -21.62 -9.16 -3.51
C LEU A 92 -22.54 -10.06 -2.65
N PRO A 93 -22.81 -9.70 -1.39
CA PRO A 93 -23.71 -10.46 -0.51
C PRO A 93 -25.17 -10.46 -0.98
#